data_AF-A0A7V9R4U2-F1
#
_entry.id   AF-A0A7V9R4U2-F1
#
_cell.length_a   1.000
_cell.length_b   1.000
_cell.length_c   1.000
_cell.angle_alpha   90.00
_cell.angle_beta   90.00
_cell.angle_gamma   90.00
#
_symmetry.space_group_name_H-M   'P 1'
#
loop_
_entity.id
_entity.type
_entity.pdbx_description
1 polymer ?
#
loop_
_entity_poly.entity_id
_entity_poly.type
_entity_poly.pdbx_seq_one_letter_code
_entity_poly.pdbx_strand_id
1 'polypeptide(L)'
;MRAALSGKLAGLWDATTDEAAFNVLSVDKQQALLLILTRLQEKDVWHLIRNVTNVYGEGGVGIEFNCWPQLESTLGRRKDFTRRWANHRDTSGGFYEKSCKTAVLHFLYVNATPRRWYVHFDLYSPVYSALSAFNHLRHEFIRKATPDWRMIKKALARAQR
;
A
#
# COMPACT_ATOMS: atom_id res chain seq x y z
N MET A 1 5.88 16.10 -5.81
CA MET A 1 5.35 15.01 -4.96
C MET A 1 4.20 15.47 -4.07
N ARG A 2 4.41 16.40 -3.12
CA ARG A 2 3.36 16.80 -2.16
C ARG A 2 2.09 17.37 -2.80
N ALA A 3 2.20 18.08 -3.92
CA ALA A 3 1.03 18.57 -4.66
C ALA A 3 0.06 17.45 -5.10
N ALA A 4 0.55 16.21 -5.32
CA ALA A 4 -0.29 15.08 -5.69
C ALA A 4 -1.16 14.55 -4.55
N LEU A 5 -0.92 14.99 -3.31
CA LEU A 5 -1.76 14.71 -2.13
C LEU A 5 -2.98 15.64 -2.05
N SER A 6 -3.08 16.63 -2.94
CA SER A 6 -4.16 17.61 -2.91
C SER A 6 -5.55 16.95 -3.01
N GLY A 7 -6.43 17.32 -2.07
CA GLY A 7 -7.78 16.82 -1.91
C GLY A 7 -7.87 15.39 -1.37
N LYS A 8 -6.78 14.81 -0.84
CA LYS A 8 -6.75 13.40 -0.40
C LYS A 8 -6.54 13.22 1.10
N LEU A 9 -6.01 14.20 1.81
CA LEU A 9 -5.64 14.09 3.23
C LEU A 9 -6.50 14.97 4.14
N ALA A 10 -7.19 15.99 3.62
CA ALA A 10 -8.14 16.77 4.40
C ALA A 10 -9.19 15.85 5.08
N GLY A 11 -9.41 16.05 6.37
CA GLY A 11 -10.23 15.20 7.25
C GLY A 11 -9.47 14.05 7.92
N LEU A 12 -8.21 13.79 7.55
CA LEU A 12 -7.36 12.85 8.29
C LEU A 12 -7.03 13.44 9.67
N TRP A 13 -7.52 12.80 10.73
CA TRP A 13 -7.36 13.26 12.13
C TRP A 13 -7.78 14.72 12.34
N ASP A 14 -8.95 15.07 11.79
CA ASP A 14 -9.58 16.39 11.92
C ASP A 14 -8.78 17.55 11.30
N ALA A 15 -7.74 17.25 10.53
CA ALA A 15 -6.99 18.28 9.81
C ALA A 15 -7.84 18.94 8.70
N THR A 16 -7.85 20.26 8.68
CA THR A 16 -8.67 21.06 7.75
C THR A 16 -8.09 21.16 6.35
N THR A 17 -6.78 20.92 6.18
CA THR A 17 -6.08 20.96 4.89
C THR A 17 -5.15 19.77 4.73
N ASP A 18 -4.82 19.42 3.48
CA ASP A 18 -3.88 18.32 3.21
C ASP A 18 -2.48 18.60 3.76
N GLU A 19 -2.07 19.87 3.73
CA GLU A 19 -0.78 20.30 4.26
C GLU A 19 -0.73 20.15 5.78
N ALA A 20 -1.79 20.59 6.48
CA ALA A 20 -1.91 20.39 7.93
C ALA A 20 -1.87 18.90 8.27
N ALA A 21 -2.66 18.08 7.58
CA ALA A 21 -2.69 16.63 7.76
C ALA A 21 -1.31 16.00 7.54
N PHE A 22 -0.59 16.42 6.49
CA PHE A 22 0.73 15.89 6.20
C PHE A 22 1.77 16.31 7.23
N ASN A 23 1.76 17.57 7.67
CA ASN A 23 2.78 18.13 8.54
C ASN A 23 2.69 17.59 9.98
N VAL A 24 1.49 17.18 10.44
CA VAL A 24 1.31 16.55 11.77
C VAL A 24 1.70 15.07 11.81
N LEU A 25 1.87 14.41 10.65
CA LEU A 25 2.39 13.06 10.59
C LEU A 25 3.81 13.02 11.15
N SER A 26 4.15 11.95 11.86
CA SER A 26 5.55 11.64 12.18
C SER A 26 6.37 11.55 10.88
N VAL A 27 7.66 11.87 10.96
CA VAL A 27 8.58 11.80 9.80
C VAL A 27 8.49 10.44 9.10
N ASP A 28 8.39 9.39 9.89
CA ASP A 28 8.22 8.02 9.42
C ASP A 28 6.93 7.84 8.57
N LYS A 29 5.77 8.25 9.07
CA LYS A 29 4.51 8.19 8.30
C LYS A 29 4.53 9.10 7.07
N GLN A 30 5.20 10.25 7.14
CA GLN A 30 5.40 11.11 5.97
C GLN A 30 6.17 10.37 4.88
N GLN A 31 7.29 9.70 5.22
CA GLN A 31 8.08 8.94 4.24
C GLN A 31 7.30 7.75 3.69
N ALA A 32 6.59 7.02 4.55
CA ALA A 32 5.74 5.90 4.15
C ALA A 32 4.67 6.33 3.13
N LEU A 33 3.96 7.41 3.42
CA LEU A 33 2.94 7.97 2.54
C LEU A 33 3.52 8.39 1.19
N LEU A 34 4.69 9.04 1.17
CA LEU A 34 5.34 9.47 -0.07
C LEU A 34 5.77 8.28 -0.94
N LEU A 35 6.27 7.19 -0.33
CA LEU A 35 6.61 5.96 -1.06
C LEU A 35 5.37 5.30 -1.68
N ILE A 36 4.30 5.18 -0.90
CA ILE A 36 3.02 4.62 -1.37
C ILE A 36 2.46 5.48 -2.51
N LEU A 37 2.38 6.79 -2.32
CA LEU A 37 1.93 7.74 -3.35
C LEU A 37 2.71 7.54 -4.65
N THR A 38 4.04 7.53 -4.57
CA THR A 38 4.91 7.39 -5.74
C THR A 38 4.58 6.09 -6.49
N ARG A 39 4.46 4.98 -5.78
CA ARG A 39 4.17 3.68 -6.40
C ARG A 39 2.75 3.60 -6.97
N LEU A 40 1.77 4.19 -6.29
CA LEU A 40 0.39 4.25 -6.80
C LEU A 40 0.26 5.14 -8.03
N GLN A 41 1.08 6.19 -8.16
CA GLN A 41 1.16 7.01 -9.36
C GLN A 41 1.87 6.29 -10.51
N GLU A 42 3.00 5.63 -10.25
CA GLU A 42 3.68 4.77 -11.24
C GLU A 42 2.75 3.66 -11.75
N LYS A 43 1.87 3.17 -10.88
CA LYS A 43 0.85 2.20 -11.23
C LYS A 43 -0.39 2.80 -11.82
N ASP A 44 -0.55 4.11 -11.94
CA ASP A 44 -1.77 4.76 -12.42
C ASP A 44 -3.04 4.25 -11.71
N VAL A 45 -2.99 4.24 -10.38
CA VAL A 45 -4.15 3.89 -9.52
C VAL A 45 -4.44 4.96 -8.47
N TRP A 46 -3.56 5.93 -8.27
CA TRP A 46 -3.76 7.02 -7.30
C TRP A 46 -5.05 7.81 -7.56
N HIS A 47 -5.40 8.03 -8.82
CA HIS A 47 -6.61 8.76 -9.22
C HIS A 47 -7.91 8.06 -8.75
N LEU A 48 -7.86 6.75 -8.48
CA LEU A 48 -8.98 5.95 -8.00
C LEU A 48 -9.19 6.10 -6.48
N ILE A 49 -8.20 6.63 -5.76
CA ILE A 49 -8.30 6.90 -4.32
C ILE A 49 -9.03 8.22 -4.13
N ARG A 50 -10.06 8.24 -3.30
CA ARG A 50 -10.85 9.45 -2.99
C ARG A 50 -10.21 10.25 -1.87
N ASN A 51 -9.94 9.60 -0.74
CA ASN A 51 -9.22 10.17 0.39
C ASN A 51 -8.53 9.07 1.20
N VAL A 52 -7.49 9.46 1.92
CA VAL A 52 -6.78 8.63 2.89
C VAL A 52 -7.45 8.80 4.24
N THR A 53 -7.72 7.68 4.89
CA THR A 53 -8.37 7.64 6.21
C THR A 53 -7.42 7.20 7.32
N ASN A 54 -6.29 6.59 6.96
CA ASN A 54 -5.20 6.31 7.89
C ASN A 54 -3.86 6.17 7.13
N VAL A 55 -2.76 6.50 7.81
CA VAL A 55 -1.40 6.29 7.33
C VAL A 55 -0.64 5.42 8.33
N TYR A 56 -0.11 4.31 7.83
CA TYR A 56 0.76 3.40 8.57
C TYR A 56 2.23 3.77 8.33
N GLY A 57 3.09 3.45 9.31
CA GLY A 57 4.47 3.92 9.37
C GLY A 57 5.46 2.80 9.68
N GLU A 58 6.28 2.99 10.70
CA GLU A 58 7.26 2.01 11.16
C GLU A 58 6.52 0.73 11.55
N GLY A 59 6.99 -0.38 10.99
CA GLY A 59 6.31 -1.65 11.15
C GLY A 59 5.07 -1.84 10.26
N GLY A 60 4.95 -1.08 9.15
CA GLY A 60 3.98 -1.33 8.09
C GLY A 60 3.81 -0.12 7.19
N VAL A 61 4.42 -0.12 6.00
CA VAL A 61 4.34 1.00 5.06
C VAL A 61 3.07 0.87 4.22
N GLY A 62 2.05 1.67 4.53
CA GLY A 62 0.76 1.59 3.84
C GLY A 62 -0.22 2.70 4.20
N ILE A 63 -1.42 2.61 3.64
CA ILE A 63 -2.55 3.49 3.92
C ILE A 63 -3.88 2.72 3.98
N GLU A 64 -4.82 3.25 4.75
CA GLU A 64 -6.26 2.94 4.62
C GLU A 64 -6.93 4.08 3.86
N PHE A 65 -7.87 3.78 2.97
CA PHE A 65 -8.45 4.79 2.10
C PHE A 65 -9.86 4.46 1.63
N ASN A 66 -10.60 5.50 1.25
CA ASN A 66 -11.79 5.35 0.43
C ASN A 66 -11.43 5.49 -1.04
N CYS A 67 -12.12 4.76 -1.91
CA CYS A 67 -11.87 4.79 -3.34
C CYS A 67 -13.16 4.94 -4.15
N TRP A 68 -12.99 5.17 -5.45
CA TRP A 68 -14.08 5.06 -6.40
C TRP A 68 -14.45 3.59 -6.65
N PRO A 69 -15.71 3.28 -6.99
CA PRO A 69 -16.17 1.89 -7.20
C PRO A 69 -15.37 1.09 -8.24
N GLN A 70 -14.72 1.77 -9.17
CA GLN A 70 -13.97 1.18 -10.28
C GLN A 70 -12.65 0.53 -9.83
N LEU A 71 -12.13 0.79 -8.62
CA LEU A 71 -10.82 0.28 -8.21
C LEU A 71 -10.69 -1.24 -8.37
N GLU A 72 -11.67 -1.99 -7.88
CA GLU A 72 -11.63 -3.45 -7.95
C GLU A 72 -11.63 -3.96 -9.39
N SER A 73 -12.48 -3.41 -10.26
CA SER A 73 -12.56 -3.84 -11.66
C SER A 73 -11.32 -3.42 -12.44
N THR A 74 -10.75 -2.25 -12.16
CA THR A 74 -9.47 -1.79 -12.72
C THR A 74 -8.33 -2.74 -12.34
N LEU A 75 -8.17 -3.06 -11.04
CA LEU A 75 -7.14 -4.00 -10.60
C LEU A 75 -7.35 -5.40 -11.19
N GLY A 76 -8.61 -5.86 -11.28
CA GLY A 76 -8.94 -7.18 -11.81
C GLY A 76 -8.68 -7.39 -13.29
N ARG A 77 -8.73 -6.33 -14.12
CA ARG A 77 -8.44 -6.41 -15.56
C ARG A 77 -6.95 -6.30 -15.89
N ARG A 78 -6.14 -5.88 -14.92
CA ARG A 78 -4.74 -5.59 -15.12
C ARG A 78 -3.85 -6.81 -15.01
N LYS A 79 -2.99 -7.01 -16.01
CA LYS A 79 -2.07 -8.14 -16.07
C LYS A 79 -0.98 -8.08 -15.00
N ASP A 80 -0.65 -6.90 -14.49
CA ASP A 80 0.35 -6.70 -13.44
C ASP A 80 -0.18 -6.90 -12.01
N PHE A 81 -1.47 -7.23 -11.85
CA PHE A 81 -2.09 -7.57 -10.57
C PHE A 81 -2.69 -8.99 -10.56
N THR A 82 -2.86 -9.57 -9.38
CA THR A 82 -3.48 -10.89 -9.21
C THR A 82 -4.24 -10.99 -7.89
N ARG A 83 -5.40 -11.63 -7.91
CA ARG A 83 -6.14 -12.00 -6.70
C ARG A 83 -5.57 -13.22 -5.98
N ARG A 84 -4.76 -14.02 -6.69
CA ARG A 84 -4.26 -15.30 -6.18
C ARG A 84 -3.43 -15.07 -4.92
N TRP A 85 -3.84 -15.70 -3.83
CA TRP A 85 -3.22 -15.63 -2.50
C TRP A 85 -3.19 -14.23 -1.89
N ALA A 86 -3.99 -13.29 -2.41
CA ALA A 86 -3.99 -11.90 -1.96
C ALA A 86 -4.96 -11.64 -0.81
N ASN A 87 -5.60 -12.67 -0.23
CA ASN A 87 -6.50 -12.55 0.90
C ASN A 87 -5.83 -13.00 2.21
N HIS A 88 -6.19 -12.34 3.31
CA HIS A 88 -5.89 -12.80 4.67
C HIS A 88 -7.15 -13.39 5.30
N ARG A 89 -6.99 -14.03 6.46
CA ARG A 89 -8.11 -14.59 7.24
C ARG A 89 -9.19 -13.55 7.56
N ASP A 90 -8.78 -12.30 7.79
CA ASP A 90 -9.65 -11.22 8.24
C ASP A 90 -10.04 -10.24 7.11
N THR A 91 -9.76 -10.58 5.84
CA THR A 91 -10.11 -9.75 4.69
C THR A 91 -11.06 -10.46 3.72
N SER A 92 -11.89 -9.67 3.02
CA SER A 92 -12.84 -10.21 2.05
C SER A 92 -12.20 -10.50 0.69
N GLY A 93 -11.06 -9.88 0.40
CA GLY A 93 -10.29 -10.10 -0.81
C GLY A 93 -9.12 -9.13 -0.93
N GLY A 94 -8.39 -9.23 -2.04
CA GLY A 94 -7.24 -8.39 -2.29
C GLY A 94 -6.60 -8.60 -3.66
N PHE A 95 -5.54 -7.84 -3.92
CA PHE A 95 -4.71 -7.94 -5.12
C PHE A 95 -3.23 -7.75 -4.79
N TYR A 96 -2.39 -8.63 -5.30
CA TYR A 96 -0.94 -8.48 -5.30
C TYR A 96 -0.43 -7.93 -6.62
N GLU A 97 0.52 -7.01 -6.55
CA GLU A 97 1.37 -6.68 -7.67
C GLU A 97 2.26 -7.87 -8.06
N LYS A 98 2.40 -8.15 -9.36
CA LYS A 98 3.23 -9.24 -9.90
C LYS A 98 4.53 -8.78 -10.56
N SER A 99 4.62 -7.50 -10.90
CA SER A 99 5.72 -6.96 -11.71
C SER A 99 7.03 -6.77 -10.97
N CYS A 100 7.07 -6.98 -9.65
CA CYS A 100 8.30 -6.87 -8.85
C CYS A 100 8.45 -8.04 -7.88
N LYS A 101 9.70 -8.36 -7.55
CA LYS A 101 10.03 -9.41 -6.56
C LYS A 101 9.90 -8.91 -5.11
N THR A 102 10.12 -7.61 -4.92
CA THR A 102 10.25 -6.97 -3.61
C THR A 102 9.56 -5.62 -3.60
N ALA A 103 9.17 -5.14 -2.41
CA ALA A 103 8.39 -3.90 -2.23
C ALA A 103 7.15 -3.92 -3.13
N VAL A 104 6.35 -4.95 -2.93
CA VAL A 104 5.19 -5.31 -3.74
C VAL A 104 3.96 -4.64 -3.15
N LEU A 105 3.15 -3.99 -3.98
CA LEU A 105 1.87 -3.49 -3.51
C LEU A 105 0.91 -4.64 -3.23
N HIS A 106 0.36 -4.62 -2.03
CA HIS A 106 -0.72 -5.50 -1.61
C HIS A 106 -1.96 -4.68 -1.28
N PHE A 107 -2.97 -4.82 -2.12
CA PHE A 107 -4.30 -4.26 -1.89
C PHE A 107 -5.15 -5.27 -1.15
N LEU A 108 -5.89 -4.79 -0.16
CA LEU A 108 -6.85 -5.58 0.61
C LEU A 108 -8.15 -4.81 0.73
N TYR A 109 -9.26 -5.54 0.83
CA TYR A 109 -10.53 -4.94 1.19
C TYR A 109 -11.34 -5.81 2.14
N VAL A 110 -12.18 -5.14 2.92
CA VAL A 110 -13.18 -5.76 3.81
C VAL A 110 -14.55 -5.29 3.36
N ASN A 111 -15.47 -6.22 3.10
CA ASN A 111 -16.86 -5.97 2.77
C ASN A 111 -17.65 -5.49 3.99
N ALA A 112 -17.30 -4.30 4.48
CA ALA A 112 -18.08 -3.52 5.43
C ALA A 112 -18.97 -2.51 4.67
N THR A 113 -19.84 -1.80 5.39
CA THR A 113 -20.62 -0.68 4.86
C THR A 113 -20.19 0.61 5.57
N PRO A 114 -19.44 1.52 4.91
CA PRO A 114 -18.84 1.40 3.58
C PRO A 114 -17.66 0.41 3.52
N ARG A 115 -17.34 -0.09 2.31
CA ARG A 115 -16.21 -1.01 2.08
C ARG A 115 -14.90 -0.32 2.43
N ARG A 116 -14.06 -0.97 3.23
CA ARG A 116 -12.75 -0.46 3.63
C ARG A 116 -11.65 -1.04 2.75
N TRP A 117 -10.73 -0.19 2.31
CA TRP A 117 -9.59 -0.56 1.50
C TRP A 117 -8.28 -0.22 2.18
N TYR A 118 -7.32 -1.13 2.00
CA TYR A 118 -5.97 -1.00 2.50
C TYR A 118 -5.00 -1.24 1.34
N VAL A 119 -3.89 -0.51 1.34
CA VAL A 119 -2.75 -0.84 0.50
C VAL A 119 -1.48 -0.68 1.31
N HIS A 120 -0.61 -1.68 1.24
CA HIS A 120 0.69 -1.64 1.89
C HIS A 120 1.75 -2.29 1.03
N PHE A 121 3.01 -2.12 1.42
CA PHE A 121 4.13 -2.81 0.82
C PHE A 121 4.44 -4.10 1.56
N ASP A 122 4.49 -5.19 0.81
CA ASP A 122 5.17 -6.41 1.23
C ASP A 122 6.62 -6.38 0.75
N LEU A 123 7.57 -6.65 1.66
CA LEU A 123 8.99 -6.67 1.29
C LEU A 123 9.29 -7.75 0.26
N TYR A 124 8.58 -8.88 0.31
CA TYR A 124 8.72 -10.02 -0.60
C TYR A 124 7.37 -10.41 -1.16
N SER A 125 7.27 -10.66 -2.47
CA SER A 125 6.01 -11.12 -3.06
C SER A 125 5.77 -12.59 -2.71
N PRO A 126 4.63 -12.99 -2.12
CA PRO A 126 4.31 -14.40 -1.96
C PRO A 126 3.93 -15.07 -3.29
N VAL A 127 3.71 -14.29 -4.34
CA VAL A 127 3.17 -14.76 -5.62
C VAL A 127 4.22 -14.77 -6.73
N TYR A 128 5.42 -14.20 -6.48
CA TYR A 128 6.48 -14.12 -7.48
C TYR A 128 7.27 -15.43 -7.64
N SER A 129 7.57 -16.12 -6.54
CA SER A 129 8.25 -17.44 -6.57
C SER A 129 8.10 -18.17 -5.24
N ALA A 130 8.30 -19.50 -5.24
CA ALA A 130 8.30 -20.31 -4.02
C ALA A 130 9.33 -19.84 -2.98
N LEU A 131 10.49 -19.36 -3.43
CA LEU A 131 11.52 -18.78 -2.56
C LEU A 131 11.07 -17.44 -1.95
N SER A 132 10.32 -16.63 -2.70
CA SER A 132 9.80 -15.34 -2.24
C SER A 132 8.62 -15.53 -1.27
N ALA A 133 7.78 -16.55 -1.49
CA ALA A 133 6.75 -16.99 -0.54
C ALA A 133 7.37 -17.50 0.76
N PHE A 134 8.43 -18.31 0.69
CA PHE A 134 9.18 -18.76 1.87
C PHE A 134 9.80 -17.58 2.63
N ASN A 135 10.35 -16.59 1.94
CA ASN A 135 10.91 -15.39 2.58
C ASN A 135 9.85 -14.47 3.18
N HIS A 136 8.67 -14.35 2.56
CA HIS A 136 7.51 -13.64 3.12
C HIS A 136 7.07 -14.31 4.43
N LEU A 137 6.84 -15.62 4.41
CA LEU A 137 6.52 -16.42 5.60
C LEU A 137 7.64 -16.35 6.67
N ARG A 138 8.91 -16.44 6.28
CA ARG A 138 10.04 -16.35 7.22
C ARG A 138 10.15 -14.95 7.85
N HIS A 139 9.83 -13.90 7.12
CA HIS A 139 9.86 -12.54 7.66
C HIS A 139 8.68 -12.25 8.60
N GLU A 140 7.47 -12.69 8.24
CA GLU A 140 6.28 -12.56 9.09
C GLU A 140 6.40 -13.43 10.36
N PHE A 141 6.82 -14.70 10.22
CA PHE A 141 6.72 -15.68 11.30
C PHE A 141 7.94 -15.76 12.22
N ILE A 142 9.17 -15.50 11.73
CA ILE A 142 10.41 -15.70 12.50
C ILE A 142 11.00 -14.40 13.07
N ARG A 143 10.69 -13.23 12.48
CA ARG A 143 11.32 -11.96 12.91
C ARG A 143 10.41 -10.95 13.60
N LYS A 144 9.07 -11.07 13.53
CA LYS A 144 8.11 -10.03 13.98
C LYS A 144 8.48 -8.62 13.50
N ALA A 145 9.23 -8.51 12.40
CA ALA A 145 9.81 -7.27 11.91
C ALA A 145 9.15 -6.94 10.58
N THR A 146 8.05 -6.21 10.67
CA THR A 146 7.42 -5.55 9.54
C THR A 146 8.38 -4.51 8.96
N PRO A 147 8.60 -4.50 7.64
CA PRO A 147 9.63 -3.67 7.01
C PRO A 147 9.33 -2.18 7.17
N ASP A 148 10.32 -1.40 7.58
CA ASP A 148 10.22 0.07 7.64
C ASP A 148 10.35 0.71 6.25
N TRP A 149 10.07 2.01 6.16
CA TRP A 149 10.14 2.75 4.89
C TRP A 149 11.55 2.79 4.30
N ARG A 150 12.62 2.67 5.11
CA ARG A 150 14.00 2.67 4.63
C ARG A 150 14.30 1.37 3.89
N MET A 151 13.85 0.24 4.42
CA MET A 151 13.95 -1.07 3.79
C MET A 151 13.18 -1.09 2.47
N ILE A 152 11.94 -0.61 2.45
CA ILE A 152 11.11 -0.52 1.23
C ILE A 152 11.77 0.39 0.19
N LYS A 153 12.23 1.59 0.58
CA LYS A 153 12.94 2.52 -0.31
C LYS A 153 14.18 1.87 -0.93
N LYS A 154 14.97 1.15 -0.14
CA LYS A 154 16.16 0.43 -0.62
C LYS A 154 15.80 -0.70 -1.58
N ALA A 155 14.71 -1.43 -1.33
CA ALA A 155 14.23 -2.49 -2.21
C ALA A 155 13.74 -1.93 -3.55
N LEU A 156 12.96 -0.84 -3.54
CA LEU A 156 12.51 -0.14 -4.76
C LEU A 156 13.69 0.35 -5.61
N ALA A 157 14.69 0.98 -4.98
CA ALA A 157 15.88 1.47 -5.69
C ALA A 157 16.72 0.35 -6.34
N ARG A 158 16.68 -0.87 -5.80
CA ARG A 158 17.36 -2.04 -6.37
C ARG A 158 16.60 -2.67 -7.53
N ALA A 159 15.27 -2.57 -7.52
CA ALA A 159 14.42 -3.14 -8.58
C ALA A 159 14.41 -2.30 -9.87
N GLN A 160 14.86 -1.05 -9.80
CA GLN A 160 14.99 -0.12 -10.94
C GLN A 160 16.35 -0.19 -11.64
N ARG A 161 17.26 -1.06 -11.19
CA ARG A 161 18.55 -1.36 -11.83
C ARG A 161 18.47 -2.69 -12.55
#